data_AF-A0A4P5VLX1-F1
#
_entry.id   AF-A0A4P5VLX1-F1
#
_cell.length_a   1.000
_cell.length_b   1.000
_cell.length_c   1.000
_cell.angle_alpha   90.00
_cell.angle_beta   90.00
_cell.angle_gamma   90.00
#
_symmetry.space_group_name_H-M   'P 1'
#
loop_
_entity.id
_entity.type
_entity.pdbx_description
1 polymer ?
#
loop_
_entity_poly.entity_id
_entity_poly.type
_entity_poly.pdbx_seq_one_letter_code
_entity_poly.pdbx_strand_id
1 'polypeptide(L)' 'MDPDALHARLAAAARRHRCSLNNQAIGCLEAGLGATHGSVEQQLAEIRALRQSLGTQSFDPADIDAARREGRP' A
#
# COMPACT_ATOMS: atom_id res chain seq x y z
N MET A 1 -12.43 20.58 -13.69
CA MET A 1 -11.04 20.32 -13.28
C MET A 1 -10.32 19.77 -14.49
N ASP A 2 -9.21 20.37 -14.89
CA ASP A 2 -8.40 19.86 -16.01
C ASP A 2 -7.68 18.57 -15.60
N PRO A 3 -7.90 17.42 -16.28
CA PRO A 3 -7.24 16.15 -15.96
C PRO A 3 -5.72 16.23 -15.96
N ASP A 4 -5.14 17.03 -16.85
CA ASP A 4 -3.69 17.16 -16.99
C ASP A 4 -3.09 17.91 -15.80
N ALA A 5 -3.76 18.98 -15.35
CA ALA A 5 -3.39 19.70 -14.15
C ALA A 5 -3.47 18.82 -12.89
N LEU A 6 -4.48 17.96 -12.78
CA LEU A 6 -4.59 17.00 -11.67
C LEU A 6 -3.44 15.99 -11.70
N HIS A 7 -3.16 15.43 -12.88
CA HIS A 7 -2.09 14.46 -13.07
C HIS A 7 -0.72 15.07 -12.73
N ALA A 8 -0.42 16.28 -13.20
CA ALA A 8 0.82 16.99 -12.88
C ALA A 8 1.01 17.18 -11.37
N ARG A 9 -0.07 17.51 -10.66
CA ARG A 9 -0.05 17.72 -9.20
C ARG A 9 0.19 16.40 -8.44
N LEU A 10 -0.44 15.30 -8.87
CA LEU A 10 -0.18 13.97 -8.30
C LEU A 10 1.25 13.51 -8.58
N ALA A 11 1.76 13.72 -9.80
CA ALA A 11 3.13 13.35 -10.16
C ALA A 11 4.18 14.12 -9.33
N ALA A 12 3.95 15.41 -9.09
CA ALA A 12 4.83 16.22 -8.23
C ALA A 12 4.82 15.72 -6.77
N ALA A 13 3.64 15.41 -6.23
CA ALA A 13 3.51 14.86 -4.89
C ALA A 13 4.19 13.49 -4.77
N ALA A 14 3.96 12.59 -5.72
CA ALA A 14 4.57 11.25 -5.75
C ALA A 14 6.11 11.32 -5.72
N ARG A 15 6.72 12.21 -6.53
CA ARG A 15 8.16 12.46 -6.50
C ARG A 15 8.64 12.95 -5.14
N ARG A 16 7.92 13.88 -4.52
CA ARG A 16 8.25 14.41 -3.18
C ARG A 16 8.20 13.31 -2.12
N HIS A 17 7.21 12.43 -2.19
CA HIS A 17 7.03 11.32 -1.25
C HIS A 17 7.84 10.07 -1.60
N ARG A 18 8.62 10.11 -2.70
CA ARG A 18 9.42 8.99 -3.23
C ARG A 18 8.60 7.71 -3.39
N CYS A 19 7.36 7.87 -3.85
CA CYS A 19 6.42 6.77 -4.09
C CYS A 19 5.92 6.78 -5.54
N SER A 20 5.21 5.73 -5.93
CA SER A 20 4.55 5.67 -7.23
C SER A 20 3.36 6.64 -7.29
N LEU A 21 2.98 7.06 -8.50
CA LEU A 21 1.79 7.89 -8.70
C LEU A 21 0.53 7.20 -8.18
N ASN A 22 0.43 5.87 -8.33
CA ASN A 22 -0.68 5.08 -7.79
C ASN A 22 -0.75 5.17 -6.26
N ASN A 23 0.37 4.96 -5.55
CA ASN A 23 0.38 5.06 -4.08
C ASN A 23 0.00 6.48 -3.63
N GLN A 24 0.44 7.51 -4.35
CA GLN A 24 0.05 8.88 -4.06
C GLN A 24 -1.45 9.11 -4.28
N ALA A 25 -2.01 8.59 -5.37
CA ALA A 25 -3.43 8.71 -5.67
C ALA A 25 -4.29 7.99 -4.61
N ILE A 26 -3.91 6.78 -4.24
CA ILE A 26 -4.56 6.00 -3.16
C ILE A 26 -4.52 6.79 -1.85
N GLY A 27 -3.34 7.30 -1.44
CA GLY A 27 -3.23 8.09 -0.20
C GLY A 27 -4.08 9.36 -0.21
N CYS A 28 -4.22 10.03 -1.37
CA CYS A 28 -5.13 11.17 -1.51
C CYS A 28 -6.60 10.76 -1.36
N LEU A 29 -6.99 9.61 -1.92
CA LEU A 29 -8.34 9.08 -1.79
C LEU A 29 -8.63 8.67 -0.35
N GLU A 30 -7.73 7.94 0.30
CA GLU A 30 -7.85 7.53 1.70
C GLU A 30 -8.04 8.74 2.63
N ALA A 31 -7.24 9.79 2.45
CA ALA A 31 -7.38 11.03 3.21
C ALA A 31 -8.73 11.73 2.98
N GLY A 32 -9.22 11.73 1.73
CA GLY A 32 -10.52 12.33 1.38
C GLY A 32 -11.72 11.51 1.85
N LEU A 33 -11.58 10.19 1.91
CA LEU A 33 -12.62 9.25 2.35
C LEU A 33 -12.62 9.03 3.87
N GLY A 34 -11.70 9.66 4.60
CA GLY A 34 -11.61 9.50 6.05
C GLY A 34 -11.18 8.10 6.46
N ALA A 35 -10.38 7.40 5.63
CA ALA A 35 -9.79 6.14 6.02
C ALA A 35 -8.90 6.37 7.26
N THR A 36 -9.36 5.91 8.42
CA THR A 36 -8.58 5.98 9.65
C THR A 36 -7.57 4.85 9.65
N HIS A 37 -6.32 5.19 9.35
CA HIS A 37 -5.19 4.33 9.69
C HIS A 37 -5.01 4.38 11.22
N GLY A 38 -4.83 3.21 11.84
CA GLY A 38 -4.45 3.15 13.25
C GLY A 38 -3.14 3.90 13.51
N SER A 39 -2.82 4.14 14.80
CA SER A 39 -1.54 4.75 15.15
C SER A 39 -0.37 3.90 14.60
N VAL A 40 0.80 4.52 14.40
CA VAL A 40 1.99 3.81 13.92
C VAL A 40 2.33 2.63 14.85
N GLU A 41 2.14 2.80 16.15
CA GLU A 41 2.35 1.77 17.17
C GLU A 41 1.37 0.61 17.01
N GLN A 42 0.09 0.90 16.75
CA GLN A 42 -0.94 -0.12 16.50
C GLN A 42 -0.60 -0.91 15.24
N GLN A 43 -0.25 -0.21 14.15
CA GLN A 43 0.13 -0.84 12.89
C GLN A 43 1.38 -1.72 13.04
N LEU A 44 2.38 -1.26 13.80
CA LEU A 44 3.57 -2.07 14.10
C LEU A 44 3.24 -3.29 14.95
N ALA A 45 2.32 -3.17 15.92
CA ALA A 45 1.88 -4.29 16.74
C ALA A 45 1.17 -5.35 15.89
N GLU A 46 0.27 -4.94 15.00
CA GLU A 46 -0.43 -5.83 14.07
C GLU A 46 0.55 -6.55 13.13
N ILE A 47 1.50 -5.82 12.53
CA ILE A 47 2.52 -6.42 11.66
C ILE A 47 3.35 -7.47 12.40
N ARG A 48 3.72 -7.20 13.67
CA ARG A 48 4.48 -8.15 14.49
C ARG A 48 3.64 -9.38 14.84
N ALA A 49 2.38 -9.19 15.23
CA ALA A 49 1.46 -10.28 15.53
C ALA A 49 1.23 -11.17 14.31
N LEU A 50 1.02 -10.58 13.13
CA LEU A 50 0.90 -11.31 11.86
C LEU A 50 2.16 -12.09 11.52
N ARG A 51 3.35 -11.48 11.69
CA ARG A 51 4.62 -12.21 11.49
C ARG A 51 4.77 -13.39 12.44
N GLN A 52 4.35 -13.25 13.69
CA GLN A 52 4.36 -14.35 14.66
C GLN A 52 3.37 -15.46 14.29
N SER A 53 2.18 -15.12 13.78
CA SER A 53 1.19 -16.13 13.37
C SER A 53 1.63 -16.96 12.16
N LEU A 54 2.53 -16.44 11.32
CA LEU A 54 3.11 -17.19 10.20
C LEU A 54 4.22 -18.17 10.64
N GLY A 55 4.73 -18.05 11.88
CA GLY A 55 5.80 -18.91 12.40
C GLY A 55 7.11 -18.84 11.60
N THR A 56 7.90 -19.92 11.63
CA THR A 56 9.17 -20.05 10.87
C THR A 56 8.96 -20.68 9.50
N GLN A 57 7.81 -20.47 8.87
CA GLN A 57 7.53 -21.06 7.56
C GLN A 57 8.44 -20.42 6.50
N SER A 58 9.02 -21.26 5.65
CA SER A 58 9.70 -20.80 4.44
C SER A 58 8.66 -20.57 3.35
N PHE A 59 8.77 -19.45 2.64
CA PHE A 59 7.94 -19.17 1.47
C PHE A 59 8.82 -19.31 0.23
N ASP A 60 8.47 -20.24 -0.65
CA ASP A 60 9.14 -20.34 -1.95
C ASP A 60 8.70 -19.15 -2.82
N PRO A 61 9.64 -18.37 -3.39
CA PRO A 61 9.31 -17.30 -4.34
C PRO A 61 8.41 -17.76 -5.50
N ALA A 62 8.57 -18.99 -5.98
CA ALA A 62 7.76 -19.54 -7.07
C ALA A 62 6.29 -19.71 -6.67
N ASP A 63 6.04 -20.15 -5.44
CA ASP A 63 4.68 -20.32 -4.89
C ASP A 63 4.00 -18.96 -4.71
N ILE A 64 4.73 -17.95 -4.23
CA ILE A 64 4.23 -16.57 -4.11
C ILE A 64 3.84 -16.01 -5.49
N ASP A 65 4.68 -16.24 -6.51
CA ASP A 65 4.42 -15.78 -7.88
C ASP A 65 3.26 -16.51 -8.55
N ALA A 66 3.04 -17.79 -8.23
CA ALA A 66 1.86 -18.53 -8.66
C ALA A 66 0.59 -17.96 -8.01
N ALA A 67 0.58 -17.82 -6.68
CA ALA A 67 -0.54 -17.24 -5.94
C ALA A 67 -0.87 -15.81 -6.40
N ARG A 68 0.14 -14.98 -6.70
CA ARG A 68 -0.08 -13.62 -7.25
C ARG A 68 -0.85 -13.64 -8.57
N ARG A 69 -0.59 -14.63 -9.44
CA ARG A 69 -1.22 -14.76 -10.78
C ARG A 69 -2.65 -15.28 -10.73
N GLU A 70 -2.99 -16.04 -9.69
CA GLU A 70 -4.37 -16.47 -9.42
C GLU A 70 -5.28 -15.29 -9.05
N GLY A 71 -4.69 -14.14 -8.69
CA GLY A 71 -5.40 -12.93 -8.30
C GLY A 71 -5.79 -12.95 -6.82
N ARG A 72 -6.67 -12.04 -6.42
CA ARG A 72 -7.43 -12.17 -5.17
C ARG A 72 -8.90 -12.36 -5.55
N PRO A 73 -9.61 -13.37 -5.02
CA PRO A 73 -11.06 -13.39 -5.10
C PRO A 73 -11.68 -12.15 -4.44
#